data_AF-A0A8T6VCZ3-F1
#
_entry.id   AF-A0A8T6VCZ3-F1
#
_cell.length_a   1.000
_cell.length_b   1.000
_cell.length_c   1.000
_cell.angle_alpha   90.00
_cell.angle_beta   90.00
_cell.angle_gamma   90.00
#
_symmetry.space_group_name_H-M   'P 1'
#
loop_
_entity.id
_entity.type
_entity.pdbx_description
1 polymer ?
#
loop_
_entity_poly.entity_id
_entity_poly.type
_entity_poly.pdbx_seq_one_letter_code
_entity_poly.pdbx_strand_id
1 'polypeptide(L)'
;MGCDLFDSAAYAIYARKDRYMTEYGTAKLGKLAYFPCSCSVCSSIDPKKLRETPKDQREKLLAQHNLNVCFSEIRRIRQAVVEGRLWEHLETRAHGHPSLFQALKRLRRYERYFERSSPVVKKRGLFFFDHAGLARPEIVRHRKRLIENYLPPREAKTLVLLPQTTTRPFHKAAEQRRLAKAIQQKIGMRARKIHMCTYAAPFGVVPVEIDEVYPLSQYESPDSLDAETIDAVAEQVENYIMKANYDGIILLQRPETWKGQIAAACKRACRKKDLPLATFKM
;
A
#
# COMPACT_ATOMS: atom_id res chain seq x y z
N MET A 1 16.05 -3.02 0.45
CA MET A 1 17.42 -2.84 1.00
C MET A 1 18.45 -3.58 0.16
N GLY A 2 18.10 -4.71 -0.47
CA GLY A 2 18.98 -5.37 -1.44
C GLY A 2 20.04 -6.25 -0.78
N CYS A 3 19.69 -6.93 0.32
CA CYS A 3 20.59 -7.86 0.98
C CYS A 3 20.38 -9.27 0.39
N ASP A 4 21.46 -9.90 -0.05
CA ASP A 4 21.42 -11.23 -0.70
C ASP A 4 21.88 -12.38 0.20
N LEU A 5 22.69 -12.09 1.23
CA LEU A 5 23.29 -13.07 2.13
C LEU A 5 22.93 -12.79 3.59
N PHE A 6 22.70 -13.86 4.34
CA PHE A 6 22.43 -13.83 5.78
C PHE A 6 23.17 -15.00 6.44
N ASP A 7 23.88 -14.73 7.52
CA ASP A 7 24.40 -15.74 8.44
C ASP A 7 23.59 -15.73 9.75
N SER A 8 23.52 -16.87 10.42
CA SER A 8 22.83 -16.97 11.71
C SER A 8 23.49 -18.01 12.59
N ALA A 9 24.13 -17.56 13.67
CA ALA A 9 24.45 -18.42 14.82
C ALA A 9 23.26 -18.53 15.80
N ALA A 10 22.24 -17.67 15.63
CA ALA A 10 21.14 -17.53 16.56
C ALA A 10 20.31 -18.81 16.69
N TYR A 11 20.16 -19.61 15.62
CA TYR A 11 19.35 -20.85 15.67
C TYR A 11 19.87 -21.82 16.75
N ALA A 12 21.20 -21.96 16.86
CA ALA A 12 21.86 -22.81 17.84
C ALA A 12 21.98 -22.13 19.21
N ILE A 13 22.36 -20.85 19.26
CA ILE A 13 22.47 -20.10 20.52
C ILE A 13 21.11 -20.02 21.25
N TYR A 14 20.01 -19.89 20.50
CA TYR A 14 18.66 -19.86 21.06
C TYR A 14 18.23 -21.24 21.54
N ALA A 15 18.52 -22.29 20.79
CA ALA A 15 18.24 -23.66 21.20
C ALA A 15 18.91 -24.02 22.54
N ARG A 16 20.19 -23.65 22.74
CA ARG A 16 20.93 -23.79 24.02
C ARG A 16 20.24 -23.14 25.21
N LYS A 17 19.44 -22.11 24.96
CA LYS A 17 18.73 -21.30 25.96
C LYS A 17 17.24 -21.65 26.01
N ASP A 18 16.85 -22.81 25.52
CA ASP A 18 15.45 -23.28 25.43
C ASP A 18 14.53 -22.24 24.75
N ARG A 19 15.04 -21.58 23.70
CA ARG A 19 14.30 -20.60 22.90
C ARG A 19 13.87 -21.17 21.56
N TYR A 20 12.62 -20.90 21.22
CA TYR A 20 11.91 -21.33 20.03
C TYR A 20 11.67 -20.13 19.11
N MET A 21 12.21 -20.18 17.88
CA MET A 21 11.99 -19.15 16.88
C MET A 21 10.60 -19.25 16.26
N THR A 22 9.99 -18.11 16.00
CA THR A 22 8.73 -17.97 15.25
C THR A 22 8.91 -16.93 14.15
N GLU A 23 7.93 -16.81 13.27
CA GLU A 23 7.90 -15.79 12.21
C GLU A 23 7.80 -14.36 12.75
N TYR A 24 7.36 -14.20 14.00
CA TYR A 24 7.15 -12.91 14.65
C TYR A 24 8.15 -12.63 15.77
N GLY A 25 9.09 -13.55 16.03
CA GLY A 25 10.09 -13.37 17.07
C GLY A 25 10.55 -14.67 17.71
N THR A 26 10.58 -14.71 19.04
CA THR A 26 11.13 -15.83 19.80
C THR A 26 10.37 -16.04 21.09
N ALA A 27 10.06 -17.29 21.40
CA ALA A 27 9.39 -17.71 22.64
C ALA A 27 10.34 -18.55 23.52
N LYS A 28 10.11 -18.55 24.82
CA LYS A 28 10.72 -19.54 25.72
C LYS A 28 9.92 -20.84 25.63
N LEU A 29 10.57 -21.99 25.48
CA LEU A 29 9.89 -23.30 25.41
C LEU A 29 8.98 -23.53 26.63
N GLY A 30 9.42 -23.12 27.82
CA GLY A 30 8.63 -23.18 29.06
C GLY A 30 7.27 -22.46 29.02
N LYS A 31 7.07 -21.53 28.09
CA LYS A 31 5.83 -20.75 27.94
C LYS A 31 4.92 -21.25 26.81
N LEU A 32 5.32 -22.28 26.07
CA LEU A 32 4.55 -22.78 24.93
C LEU A 32 3.56 -23.85 25.38
N ALA A 33 2.28 -23.60 25.12
CA ALA A 33 1.23 -24.61 25.21
C ALA A 33 1.09 -25.44 23.92
N TYR A 34 1.35 -24.80 22.76
CA TYR A 34 1.28 -25.42 21.44
C TYR A 34 2.48 -24.97 20.59
N PHE A 35 2.86 -25.76 19.59
CA PHE A 35 3.80 -25.34 18.56
C PHE A 35 3.03 -24.76 17.36
N PRO A 36 3.18 -23.46 17.05
CA PRO A 36 2.57 -22.84 15.88
C PRO A 36 3.42 -23.11 14.62
N CYS A 37 3.77 -24.37 14.37
CA CYS A 37 4.63 -24.78 13.27
C CYS A 37 4.33 -26.22 12.85
N SER A 38 4.53 -26.51 11.57
CA SER A 38 4.29 -27.83 10.97
C SER A 38 5.58 -28.49 10.45
N CYS A 39 6.76 -28.10 10.96
CA CYS A 39 8.01 -28.78 10.60
C CYS A 39 8.07 -30.18 11.22
N SER A 40 8.98 -31.03 10.74
CA SER A 40 9.11 -32.43 11.17
C SER A 40 9.24 -32.60 12.69
N VAL A 41 9.89 -31.67 13.38
CA VAL A 41 9.98 -31.64 14.84
C VAL A 41 8.61 -31.32 15.46
N CYS A 42 8.00 -30.21 15.08
CA CYS A 42 6.76 -29.74 15.69
C CYS A 42 5.54 -30.64 15.40
N SER A 43 5.58 -31.42 14.31
CA SER A 43 4.56 -32.42 14.02
C SER A 43 4.73 -33.73 14.80
N SER A 44 5.96 -34.04 15.25
CA SER A 44 6.26 -35.32 15.90
C SER A 44 6.24 -35.26 17.42
N ILE A 45 6.41 -34.08 18.03
CA ILE A 45 6.47 -33.92 19.49
C ILE A 45 5.72 -32.67 19.93
N ASP A 46 5.04 -32.76 21.07
CA ASP A 46 4.34 -31.62 21.69
C ASP A 46 5.26 -30.84 22.66
N PRO A 47 4.89 -29.61 23.07
CA PRO A 47 5.72 -28.80 23.95
C PRO A 47 5.95 -29.37 25.36
N LYS A 48 5.07 -30.23 25.88
CA LYS A 48 5.27 -30.85 27.20
C LYS A 48 6.35 -31.92 27.10
N LYS A 49 6.19 -32.85 26.15
CA LYS A 49 7.16 -33.91 25.89
C LYS A 49 8.53 -33.35 25.53
N LEU A 50 8.60 -32.29 24.71
CA LEU A 50 9.88 -31.68 24.37
C LEU A 50 10.60 -31.11 25.61
N ARG A 51 9.87 -30.55 26.59
CA ARG A 51 10.48 -30.07 27.85
C ARG A 51 11.07 -31.18 28.70
N GLU A 52 10.47 -32.36 28.64
CA GLU A 52 10.90 -33.54 29.41
C GLU A 52 12.09 -34.26 28.76
N THR A 53 12.38 -34.01 27.48
CA THR A 53 13.56 -34.61 26.82
C THR A 53 14.89 -34.15 27.44
N PRO A 54 15.94 -35.00 27.40
CA PRO A 54 17.29 -34.63 27.84
C PRO A 54 17.78 -33.38 27.14
N LYS A 55 18.54 -32.54 27.86
CA LYS A 55 18.96 -31.21 27.40
C LYS A 55 19.64 -31.23 26.02
N ASP A 56 20.53 -32.18 25.78
CA ASP A 56 21.27 -32.26 24.51
C ASP A 56 20.33 -32.61 23.34
N GLN A 57 19.38 -33.52 23.57
CA GLN A 57 18.37 -33.88 22.58
C GLN A 57 17.39 -32.72 22.34
N ARG A 58 16.99 -32.04 23.41
CA ARG A 58 16.11 -30.86 23.34
C ARG A 58 16.74 -29.73 22.55
N GLU A 59 18.02 -29.42 22.82
CA GLU A 59 18.80 -28.43 22.07
C GLU A 59 18.87 -28.81 20.59
N LYS A 60 19.16 -30.07 20.26
CA LYS A 60 19.22 -30.53 18.87
C LYS A 60 17.88 -30.35 18.14
N LEU A 61 16.77 -30.72 18.79
CA LEU A 61 15.42 -30.58 18.22
C LEU A 61 15.02 -29.12 18.04
N LEU A 62 15.30 -28.26 19.03
CA LEU A 62 15.05 -26.82 18.93
C LEU A 62 15.91 -26.16 17.86
N ALA A 63 17.19 -26.55 17.74
CA ALA A 63 18.07 -26.04 16.70
C ALA A 63 17.57 -26.42 15.31
N GLN A 64 17.14 -27.68 15.13
CA GLN A 64 16.55 -28.15 13.87
C GLN A 64 15.27 -27.37 13.52
N HIS A 65 14.39 -27.15 14.49
CA HIS A 65 13.20 -26.30 14.32
C HIS A 65 13.58 -24.87 13.92
N ASN A 66 14.48 -24.24 14.69
CA ASN A 66 14.90 -22.85 14.46
C ASN A 66 15.51 -22.68 13.05
N LEU A 67 16.31 -23.65 12.61
CA LEU A 67 16.88 -23.67 11.26
C LEU A 67 15.79 -23.82 10.18
N ASN A 68 14.81 -24.70 10.41
CA ASN A 68 13.66 -24.87 9.51
C ASN A 68 12.85 -23.57 9.38
N VAL A 69 12.64 -22.83 10.48
CA VAL A 69 11.97 -21.53 10.46
C VAL A 69 12.75 -20.53 9.62
N CYS A 70 14.07 -20.42 9.81
CA CYS A 70 14.91 -19.52 9.03
C CYS A 70 14.81 -19.83 7.52
N PHE A 71 14.97 -21.09 7.13
CA PHE A 71 14.86 -21.48 5.72
C PHE A 71 13.44 -21.32 5.15
N SER A 72 12.41 -21.54 5.96
CA SER A 72 11.02 -21.29 5.56
C SER A 72 10.81 -19.83 5.23
N GLU A 73 11.34 -18.92 6.05
CA GLU A 73 11.25 -17.48 5.80
C GLU A 73 11.99 -17.06 4.53
N ILE A 74 13.19 -17.59 4.28
CA ILE A 74 13.91 -17.36 3.02
C ILE A 74 13.09 -17.82 1.81
N ARG A 75 12.44 -18.99 1.89
CA ARG A 75 11.56 -19.47 0.81
C ARG A 75 10.36 -18.55 0.59
N ARG A 76 9.73 -18.06 1.66
CA ARG A 76 8.61 -17.10 1.57
C ARG A 76 9.04 -15.78 0.94
N ILE A 77 10.20 -15.25 1.32
CA ILE A 77 10.76 -14.04 0.73
C ILE A 77 11.00 -14.25 -0.77
N ARG A 78 11.63 -15.36 -1.17
CA ARG A 78 11.85 -15.69 -2.59
C ARG A 78 10.53 -15.77 -3.36
N GLN A 79 9.52 -16.43 -2.81
CA GLN A 79 8.20 -16.51 -3.43
C GLN A 79 7.56 -15.11 -3.56
N ALA A 80 7.62 -14.30 -2.51
CA ALA A 80 7.10 -12.93 -2.52
C ALA A 80 7.82 -12.06 -3.58
N VAL A 81 9.12 -12.24 -3.80
CA VAL A 81 9.85 -11.55 -4.88
C VAL A 81 9.31 -11.96 -6.25
N VAL A 82 9.17 -13.27 -6.51
CA VAL A 82 8.66 -13.80 -7.80
C VAL A 82 7.24 -13.31 -8.10
N GLU A 83 6.40 -13.18 -7.07
CA GLU A 83 5.03 -12.68 -7.19
C GLU A 83 4.93 -11.14 -7.25
N GLY A 84 6.01 -10.43 -6.96
CA GLY A 84 6.02 -8.97 -6.83
C GLY A 84 5.40 -8.46 -5.51
N ARG A 85 5.25 -9.34 -4.51
CA ARG A 85 4.59 -9.10 -3.21
C ARG A 85 5.57 -8.91 -2.03
N LEU A 86 6.83 -8.60 -2.31
CA LEU A 86 7.84 -8.43 -1.24
C LEU A 86 7.45 -7.34 -0.24
N TRP A 87 6.75 -6.30 -0.68
CA TRP A 87 6.36 -5.20 0.19
C TRP A 87 5.21 -5.60 1.14
N GLU A 88 4.23 -6.36 0.65
CA GLU A 88 3.17 -6.97 1.46
C GLU A 88 3.76 -7.92 2.52
N HIS A 89 4.75 -8.73 2.12
CA HIS A 89 5.48 -9.60 3.05
C HIS A 89 6.18 -8.78 4.14
N LEU A 90 6.86 -7.69 3.76
CA LEU A 90 7.52 -6.79 4.69
C LEU A 90 6.53 -6.15 5.68
N GLU A 91 5.40 -5.64 5.21
CA GLU A 91 4.35 -5.04 6.05
C GLU A 91 3.81 -6.06 7.06
N THR A 92 3.53 -7.28 6.61
CA THR A 92 3.07 -8.37 7.48
C THR A 92 4.09 -8.70 8.57
N ARG A 93 5.40 -8.76 8.23
CA ARG A 93 6.47 -9.03 9.19
C ARG A 93 6.72 -7.86 10.13
N ALA A 94 6.55 -6.63 9.66
CA ALA A 94 6.76 -5.43 10.47
C ALA A 94 5.80 -5.37 11.67
N HIS A 95 4.59 -5.93 11.55
CA HIS A 95 3.61 -6.00 12.64
C HIS A 95 3.96 -7.04 13.73
N GLY A 96 5.01 -7.84 13.54
CA GLY A 96 5.48 -8.78 14.56
C GLY A 96 6.07 -8.10 15.80
N HIS A 97 6.58 -6.85 15.68
CA HIS A 97 7.17 -6.12 16.81
C HIS A 97 7.16 -4.60 16.60
N PRO A 98 6.86 -3.76 17.62
CA PRO A 98 6.83 -2.30 17.47
C PRO A 98 8.10 -1.68 16.86
N SER A 99 9.29 -2.17 17.22
CA SER A 99 10.55 -1.69 16.63
C SER A 99 10.69 -2.02 15.14
N LEU A 100 10.15 -3.16 14.68
CA LEU A 100 10.15 -3.50 13.25
C LEU A 100 9.16 -2.62 12.49
N PHE A 101 7.98 -2.37 13.06
CA PHE A 101 7.04 -1.41 12.50
C PHE A 101 7.61 0.01 12.44
N GLN A 102 8.34 0.43 13.48
CA GLN A 102 9.06 1.70 13.46
C GLN A 102 10.13 1.73 12.37
N ALA A 103 10.84 0.62 12.14
CA ALA A 103 11.79 0.51 11.05
C ALA A 103 11.12 0.66 9.68
N LEU A 104 9.96 0.02 9.46
CA LEU A 104 9.15 0.19 8.25
C LEU A 104 8.76 1.67 8.04
N LYS A 105 8.30 2.36 9.09
CA LYS A 105 8.00 3.81 9.01
C LYS A 105 9.23 4.64 8.63
N ARG A 106 10.42 4.28 9.11
CA ARG A 106 11.68 4.95 8.75
C ARG A 106 12.08 4.72 7.29
N LEU A 107 11.72 3.60 6.68
CA LEU A 107 12.01 3.32 5.27
C LEU A 107 11.41 4.37 4.32
N ARG A 108 10.33 5.06 4.71
CA ARG A 108 9.73 6.17 3.96
C ARG A 108 10.75 7.26 3.59
N ARG A 109 11.76 7.51 4.44
CA ARG A 109 12.83 8.50 4.15
C ARG A 109 13.64 8.15 2.90
N TYR A 110 13.62 6.89 2.49
CA TYR A 110 14.33 6.35 1.34
C TYR A 110 13.39 6.00 0.18
N GLU A 111 12.17 6.55 0.17
CA GLU A 111 11.16 6.27 -0.88
C GLU A 111 11.70 6.46 -2.30
N ARG A 112 12.54 7.49 -2.53
CA ARG A 112 13.16 7.75 -3.83
C ARG A 112 14.15 6.67 -4.25
N TYR A 113 14.87 6.08 -3.31
CA TYR A 113 15.81 5.00 -3.58
C TYR A 113 15.05 3.73 -3.95
N PHE A 114 14.02 3.37 -3.18
CA PHE A 114 13.20 2.19 -3.48
C PHE A 114 12.41 2.34 -4.77
N GLU A 115 11.89 3.53 -5.07
CA GLU A 115 11.17 3.80 -6.32
C GLU A 115 12.05 3.54 -7.55
N ARG A 116 13.29 4.04 -7.57
CA ARG A 116 14.20 3.87 -8.71
C ARG A 116 14.61 2.41 -8.94
N SER A 117 14.76 1.66 -7.86
CA SER A 117 15.23 0.27 -7.91
C SER A 117 14.10 -0.77 -8.01
N SER A 118 12.84 -0.33 -8.10
CA SER A 118 11.68 -1.24 -8.17
C SER A 118 11.15 -1.36 -9.60
N PRO A 119 10.67 -2.56 -10.02
CA PRO A 119 10.01 -2.73 -11.31
C PRO A 119 8.87 -1.73 -11.53
N VAL A 120 8.68 -1.32 -12.79
CA VAL A 120 7.58 -0.39 -13.18
C VAL A 120 6.23 -1.10 -13.16
N VAL A 121 6.21 -2.36 -13.60
CA VAL A 121 5.02 -3.20 -13.69
C VAL A 121 5.30 -4.53 -12.98
N LYS A 122 4.26 -5.08 -12.33
CA LYS A 122 4.29 -6.40 -11.69
C LYS A 122 3.16 -7.27 -12.24
N LYS A 123 3.32 -8.60 -12.09
CA LYS A 123 2.35 -9.59 -12.59
C LYS A 123 1.02 -9.58 -11.83
N ARG A 124 1.02 -9.10 -10.58
CA ARG A 124 -0.13 -9.12 -9.68
C ARG A 124 -0.46 -7.69 -9.23
N GLY A 125 -1.73 -7.46 -8.95
CA GLY A 125 -2.16 -6.24 -8.29
C GLY A 125 -1.63 -6.15 -6.87
N LEU A 126 -1.41 -4.92 -6.40
CA LEU A 126 -0.87 -4.68 -5.06
C LEU A 126 -1.97 -4.66 -4.00
N PHE A 127 -1.61 -4.99 -2.77
CA PHE A 127 -2.51 -4.83 -1.62
C PHE A 127 -2.05 -3.63 -0.80
N PHE A 128 -2.94 -2.65 -0.68
CA PHE A 128 -2.74 -1.47 0.13
C PHE A 128 -3.56 -1.61 1.42
N PHE A 129 -2.90 -1.64 2.56
CA PHE A 129 -3.58 -1.82 3.86
C PHE A 129 -3.84 -0.49 4.57
N ASP A 130 -2.83 0.36 4.71
CA ASP A 130 -2.90 1.61 5.47
C ASP A 130 -1.75 2.58 5.10
N HIS A 131 -1.60 3.67 5.87
CA HIS A 131 -0.57 4.67 5.69
C HIS A 131 0.88 4.14 5.67
N ALA A 132 1.17 2.99 6.28
CA ALA A 132 2.51 2.39 6.21
C ALA A 132 2.89 2.03 4.77
N GLY A 133 1.87 1.74 3.94
CA GLY A 133 2.02 1.47 2.52
C GLY A 133 2.25 2.69 1.65
N LEU A 134 2.05 3.93 2.13
CA LEU A 134 2.19 5.14 1.29
C LEU A 134 3.60 5.33 0.71
N ALA A 135 4.62 4.74 1.34
CA ALA A 135 6.00 4.77 0.88
C ALA A 135 6.29 3.75 -0.24
N ARG A 136 5.30 2.96 -0.67
CA ARG A 136 5.45 1.96 -1.72
C ARG A 136 5.96 2.60 -3.02
N PRO A 137 6.94 1.98 -3.70
CA PRO A 137 7.49 2.44 -4.96
C PRO A 137 6.44 2.86 -5.99
N GLU A 138 5.37 2.09 -6.13
CA GLU A 138 4.33 2.31 -7.15
C GLU A 138 3.53 3.59 -6.87
N ILE A 139 3.22 3.86 -5.60
CA ILE A 139 2.48 5.05 -5.16
C ILE A 139 3.37 6.29 -5.33
N VAL A 140 4.62 6.19 -4.86
CA VAL A 140 5.62 7.26 -4.97
C VAL A 140 5.86 7.60 -6.45
N ARG A 141 5.95 6.59 -7.30
CA ARG A 141 6.13 6.73 -8.75
C ARG A 141 4.94 7.41 -9.41
N HIS A 142 3.72 6.99 -9.10
CA HIS A 142 2.52 7.63 -9.63
C HIS A 142 2.48 9.11 -9.24
N ARG A 143 2.63 9.41 -7.95
CA ARG A 143 2.66 10.78 -7.43
C ARG A 143 3.70 11.64 -8.15
N LYS A 144 4.91 11.09 -8.36
CA LYS A 144 6.00 11.79 -9.06
C LYS A 144 5.66 12.02 -10.54
N ARG A 145 5.29 10.97 -11.27
CA ARG A 145 5.01 11.04 -12.71
C ARG A 145 3.81 11.92 -13.03
N LEU A 146 2.79 11.91 -12.18
CA LEU A 146 1.61 12.75 -12.33
C LEU A 146 1.96 14.25 -12.27
N ILE A 147 2.91 14.64 -11.42
CA ILE A 147 3.32 16.04 -11.26
C ILE A 147 4.39 16.46 -12.28
N GLU A 148 5.32 15.56 -12.60
CA GLU A 148 6.49 15.89 -13.44
C GLU A 148 6.24 15.66 -14.93
N ASN A 149 5.48 14.62 -15.30
CA ASN A 149 5.44 14.11 -16.67
C ASN A 149 4.04 14.09 -17.31
N TYR A 150 2.99 14.06 -16.50
CA TYR A 150 1.62 14.01 -17.02
C TYR A 150 1.18 15.40 -17.49
N LEU A 151 0.64 15.46 -18.71
CA LEU A 151 0.04 16.64 -19.29
C LEU A 151 -1.47 16.40 -19.43
N PRO A 152 -2.33 17.23 -18.81
CA PRO A 152 -3.77 17.17 -19.02
C PRO A 152 -4.14 17.33 -20.51
N PRO A 153 -5.34 16.87 -20.93
CA PRO A 153 -5.83 17.10 -22.28
C PRO A 153 -5.74 18.59 -22.66
N ARG A 154 -5.20 18.89 -23.85
CA ARG A 154 -4.88 20.27 -24.27
C ARG A 154 -6.07 21.24 -24.24
N GLU A 155 -7.27 20.74 -24.47
CA GLU A 155 -8.49 21.54 -24.50
C GLU A 155 -9.15 21.70 -23.13
N ALA A 156 -8.68 20.95 -22.13
CA ALA A 156 -9.25 20.95 -20.80
C ALA A 156 -9.06 22.29 -20.11
N LYS A 157 -10.18 22.87 -19.66
CA LYS A 157 -10.25 24.11 -18.90
C LYS A 157 -10.83 23.90 -17.52
N THR A 158 -11.68 22.89 -17.34
CA THR A 158 -12.33 22.63 -16.05
C THR A 158 -11.97 21.24 -15.55
N LEU A 159 -11.44 21.17 -14.33
CA LEU A 159 -11.17 19.90 -13.66
C LEU A 159 -12.42 19.44 -12.91
N VAL A 160 -12.89 18.23 -13.18
CA VAL A 160 -13.94 17.56 -12.42
C VAL A 160 -13.30 16.45 -11.59
N LEU A 161 -13.35 16.59 -10.27
CA LEU A 161 -12.85 15.62 -9.29
C LEU A 161 -14.00 14.74 -8.76
N LEU A 162 -13.86 13.44 -8.96
CA LEU A 162 -14.83 12.41 -8.58
C LEU A 162 -14.31 11.51 -7.47
N PRO A 163 -15.15 11.06 -6.52
CA PRO A 163 -14.71 10.09 -5.52
C PRO A 163 -14.42 8.73 -6.17
N GLN A 164 -13.48 7.99 -5.58
CA GLN A 164 -13.25 6.58 -5.94
C GLN A 164 -14.52 5.74 -5.84
N THR A 165 -14.66 4.76 -6.73
CA THR A 165 -15.73 3.76 -6.72
C THR A 165 -15.16 2.37 -6.46
N THR A 166 -16.01 1.43 -6.06
CA THR A 166 -15.63 0.02 -5.88
C THR A 166 -15.22 -0.64 -7.19
N THR A 167 -15.90 -0.30 -8.29
CA THR A 167 -15.51 -0.74 -9.64
C THR A 167 -14.28 0.01 -10.11
N ARG A 168 -13.25 -0.74 -10.51
CA ARG A 168 -12.04 -0.27 -11.19
C ARG A 168 -11.92 -0.96 -12.56
N PRO A 169 -11.49 -0.28 -13.63
CA PRO A 169 -11.15 1.16 -13.71
C PRO A 169 -12.36 2.06 -13.43
N PHE A 170 -12.10 3.23 -12.83
CA PHE A 170 -13.13 4.09 -12.28
C PHE A 170 -14.10 4.60 -13.34
N HIS A 171 -13.61 4.89 -14.55
CA HIS A 171 -14.46 5.37 -15.64
C HIS A 171 -15.50 4.33 -16.11
N LYS A 172 -15.33 3.04 -15.78
CA LYS A 172 -16.30 1.97 -16.07
C LYS A 172 -17.37 1.85 -14.99
N ALA A 173 -17.25 2.51 -13.85
CA ALA A 173 -18.28 2.51 -12.83
C ALA A 173 -19.59 3.12 -13.34
N ALA A 174 -20.73 2.57 -12.92
CA ALA A 174 -22.04 3.02 -13.41
C ALA A 174 -22.27 4.53 -13.17
N GLU A 175 -21.88 5.02 -11.99
CA GLU A 175 -21.98 6.43 -11.58
C GLU A 175 -21.16 7.34 -12.51
N GLN A 176 -19.88 7.01 -12.74
CA GLN A 176 -19.00 7.81 -13.59
C GLN A 176 -19.41 7.76 -15.07
N ARG A 177 -19.82 6.59 -15.58
CA ARG A 177 -20.36 6.47 -16.95
C ARG A 177 -21.61 7.30 -17.16
N ARG A 178 -22.53 7.31 -16.19
CA ARG A 178 -23.76 8.13 -16.27
C ARG A 178 -23.41 9.61 -16.29
N LEU A 179 -22.49 10.06 -15.45
CA LEU A 179 -22.03 11.45 -15.43
C LEU A 179 -21.37 11.84 -16.76
N ALA A 180 -20.44 11.03 -17.27
CA ALA A 180 -19.77 11.29 -18.55
C ALA A 180 -20.79 11.39 -19.71
N LYS A 181 -21.77 10.48 -19.77
CA LYS A 181 -22.86 10.55 -20.76
C LYS A 181 -23.71 11.81 -20.61
N ALA A 182 -24.09 12.18 -19.39
CA ALA A 182 -24.89 13.37 -19.14
C ALA A 182 -24.15 14.67 -19.54
N ILE A 183 -22.84 14.74 -19.26
CA ILE A 183 -21.98 15.84 -19.70
C ILE A 183 -21.98 15.89 -21.24
N GLN A 184 -21.70 14.76 -21.90
CA GLN A 184 -21.67 14.70 -23.36
C GLN A 184 -23.01 15.13 -23.99
N GLN A 185 -24.14 14.70 -23.43
CA GLN A 185 -25.48 15.05 -23.91
C GLN A 185 -25.82 16.54 -23.72
N LYS A 186 -25.44 17.12 -22.58
CA LYS A 186 -25.81 18.52 -22.25
C LYS A 186 -24.93 19.56 -22.94
N ILE A 187 -23.64 19.30 -23.08
CA ILE A 187 -22.68 20.30 -23.58
C ILE A 187 -21.95 19.90 -24.86
N GLY A 188 -22.25 18.71 -25.41
CA GLY A 188 -21.78 18.27 -26.73
C GLY A 188 -20.27 18.39 -26.90
N MET A 189 -19.85 19.05 -27.97
CA MET A 189 -18.42 19.28 -28.29
C MET A 189 -17.67 20.08 -27.20
N ARG A 190 -18.34 20.78 -26.29
CA ARG A 190 -17.67 21.47 -25.16
C ARG A 190 -17.24 20.49 -24.06
N ALA A 191 -17.68 19.23 -24.09
CA ALA A 191 -17.25 18.19 -23.15
C ALA A 191 -15.72 17.99 -23.16
N ARG A 192 -15.05 18.22 -24.29
CA ARG A 192 -13.56 18.19 -24.39
C ARG A 192 -12.85 19.23 -23.52
N LYS A 193 -13.57 20.25 -23.04
CA LYS A 193 -13.06 21.25 -22.08
C LYS A 193 -13.10 20.75 -20.63
N ILE A 194 -13.72 19.61 -20.38
CA ILE A 194 -13.79 19.00 -19.06
C ILE A 194 -12.75 17.89 -18.98
N HIS A 195 -11.93 17.96 -17.95
CA HIS A 195 -11.03 16.88 -17.59
C HIS A 195 -11.55 16.15 -16.35
N MET A 196 -11.88 14.87 -16.53
CA MET A 196 -12.41 14.03 -15.46
C MET A 196 -11.26 13.30 -14.77
N CYS A 197 -11.17 13.47 -13.46
CA CYS A 197 -10.20 12.77 -12.63
C CYS A 197 -10.91 12.18 -11.41
N THR A 198 -10.43 11.04 -10.94
CA THR A 198 -10.89 10.41 -9.70
C THR A 198 -9.87 10.67 -8.60
N TYR A 199 -10.30 11.08 -7.41
CA TYR A 199 -9.43 11.05 -6.23
C TYR A 199 -9.60 9.72 -5.50
N ALA A 200 -8.51 8.96 -5.38
CA ALA A 200 -8.50 7.59 -4.90
C ALA A 200 -7.32 7.31 -3.98
N ALA A 201 -7.56 6.57 -2.91
CA ALA A 201 -6.51 6.04 -2.08
C ALA A 201 -5.88 4.82 -2.75
N PRO A 202 -4.54 4.67 -2.69
CA PRO A 202 -3.57 5.61 -2.13
C PRO A 202 -3.00 6.64 -3.12
N PHE A 203 -3.48 6.65 -4.36
CA PHE A 203 -2.85 7.32 -5.51
C PHE A 203 -3.14 8.82 -5.67
N GLY A 204 -3.98 9.40 -4.82
CA GLY A 204 -4.36 10.80 -4.99
C GLY A 204 -5.23 10.97 -6.23
N VAL A 205 -4.83 11.88 -7.12
CA VAL A 205 -5.56 12.13 -8.37
C VAL A 205 -5.20 11.07 -9.42
N VAL A 206 -6.23 10.50 -10.04
CA VAL A 206 -6.16 9.50 -11.11
C VAL A 206 -6.94 10.03 -12.32
N PRO A 207 -6.26 10.57 -13.33
CA PRO A 207 -6.89 10.97 -14.59
C PRO A 207 -7.49 9.78 -15.34
N VAL A 208 -8.61 10.00 -16.03
CA VAL A 208 -9.31 8.94 -16.79
C VAL A 208 -8.44 8.35 -17.91
N GLU A 209 -7.51 9.12 -18.48
CA GLU A 209 -6.67 8.66 -19.59
C GLU A 209 -5.67 7.58 -19.17
N ILE A 210 -5.42 7.44 -17.86
CA ILE A 210 -4.44 6.49 -17.32
C ILE A 210 -5.01 5.56 -16.26
N ASP A 211 -6.31 5.60 -15.96
CA ASP A 211 -6.88 4.85 -14.84
C ASP A 211 -6.79 3.31 -15.01
N GLU A 212 -6.65 2.82 -16.24
CA GLU A 212 -6.40 1.40 -16.54
C GLU A 212 -4.93 0.98 -16.38
N VAL A 213 -4.00 1.94 -16.32
CA VAL A 213 -2.55 1.68 -16.30
C VAL A 213 -2.11 1.18 -14.93
N TYR A 214 -1.23 0.18 -14.91
CA TYR A 214 -0.68 -0.35 -13.66
C TYR A 214 0.00 0.74 -12.81
N PRO A 215 -0.28 0.82 -11.49
CA PRO A 215 -1.17 -0.06 -10.68
C PRO A 215 -2.61 0.49 -10.46
N LEU A 216 -3.05 1.52 -11.20
CA LEU A 216 -4.20 2.36 -10.86
C LEU A 216 -5.56 1.66 -10.92
N SER A 217 -5.63 0.50 -11.59
CA SER A 217 -6.78 -0.41 -11.54
C SER A 217 -6.48 -1.75 -10.89
N GLN A 218 -5.21 -2.10 -10.72
CA GLN A 218 -4.77 -3.41 -10.25
C GLN A 218 -4.29 -3.30 -8.80
N TYR A 219 -5.22 -2.96 -7.90
CA TYR A 219 -4.95 -2.95 -6.48
C TYR A 219 -6.22 -3.25 -5.68
N GLU A 220 -6.02 -3.72 -4.44
CA GLU A 220 -7.07 -3.80 -3.43
C GLU A 220 -6.72 -2.89 -2.25
N SER A 221 -7.75 -2.32 -1.64
CA SER A 221 -7.66 -1.41 -0.50
C SER A 221 -8.86 -1.62 0.42
N PRO A 222 -8.74 -1.37 1.73
CA PRO A 222 -9.90 -1.40 2.61
C PRO A 222 -10.91 -0.32 2.23
N ASP A 223 -12.18 -0.58 2.53
CA ASP A 223 -13.26 0.41 2.34
C ASP A 223 -13.10 1.59 3.32
N SER A 224 -12.69 1.29 4.56
CA SER A 224 -12.40 2.30 5.58
C SER A 224 -10.95 2.74 5.51
N LEU A 225 -10.72 4.04 5.33
CA LEU A 225 -9.38 4.62 5.29
C LEU A 225 -8.97 5.21 6.66
N ASP A 226 -7.71 5.00 7.03
CA ASP A 226 -7.08 5.68 8.15
C ASP A 226 -6.86 7.17 7.87
N ALA A 227 -6.70 7.97 8.92
CA ALA A 227 -6.62 9.43 8.79
C ALA A 227 -5.40 9.86 7.98
N GLU A 228 -4.26 9.23 8.20
CA GLU A 228 -3.01 9.54 7.53
C GLU A 228 -3.07 9.24 6.02
N THR A 229 -3.77 8.18 5.61
CA THR A 229 -4.06 7.91 4.19
C THR A 229 -4.96 8.98 3.58
N ILE A 230 -6.04 9.38 4.27
CA ILE A 230 -6.95 10.43 3.81
C ILE A 230 -6.19 11.75 3.62
N ASP A 231 -5.37 12.13 4.60
CA ASP A 231 -4.60 13.37 4.58
C ASP A 231 -3.55 13.34 3.45
N ALA A 232 -2.89 12.20 3.24
CA ALA A 232 -1.92 12.05 2.15
C ALA A 232 -2.57 12.18 0.76
N VAL A 233 -3.78 11.66 0.57
CA VAL A 233 -4.52 11.85 -0.69
C VAL A 233 -4.98 13.31 -0.83
N ALA A 234 -5.44 13.94 0.24
CA ALA A 234 -5.82 15.35 0.24
C ALA A 234 -4.64 16.26 -0.15
N GLU A 235 -3.45 15.98 0.38
CA GLU A 235 -2.21 16.67 0.00
C GLU A 235 -1.87 16.47 -1.48
N GLN A 236 -2.00 15.23 -1.99
CA GLN A 236 -1.78 14.95 -3.41
C GLN A 236 -2.77 15.69 -4.32
N VAL A 237 -4.03 15.80 -3.92
CA VAL A 237 -5.05 16.59 -4.65
C VAL A 237 -4.69 18.07 -4.65
N GLU A 238 -4.33 18.65 -3.50
CA GLU A 238 -3.88 20.04 -3.41
C GLU A 238 -2.68 20.29 -4.33
N ASN A 239 -1.66 19.43 -4.28
CA ASN A 239 -0.46 19.55 -5.10
C ASN A 239 -0.75 19.46 -6.61
N TYR A 240 -1.64 18.56 -7.02
CA TYR A 240 -2.04 18.43 -8.43
C TYR A 240 -2.74 19.70 -8.93
N ILE A 241 -3.69 20.24 -8.15
CA ILE A 241 -4.39 21.49 -8.48
C ILE A 241 -3.39 22.66 -8.58
N MET A 242 -2.44 22.74 -7.64
CA MET A 242 -1.44 23.79 -7.64
C MET A 242 -0.60 23.78 -8.92
N LYS A 243 -0.24 22.59 -9.41
CA LYS A 243 0.61 22.40 -10.59
C LYS A 243 -0.13 22.56 -11.92
N ALA A 244 -1.39 22.12 -12.00
CA ALA A 244 -2.15 22.12 -13.25
C ALA A 244 -2.82 23.47 -13.55
N ASN A 245 -3.02 23.77 -14.84
CA ASN A 245 -3.58 25.05 -15.30
C ASN A 245 -5.04 24.86 -15.76
N TYR A 246 -5.97 24.94 -14.81
CA TYR A 246 -7.41 24.95 -15.09
C TYR A 246 -7.98 26.33 -14.81
N ASP A 247 -9.04 26.68 -15.53
CA ASP A 247 -9.86 27.90 -15.35
C ASP A 247 -10.87 27.72 -14.20
N GLY A 248 -11.13 26.49 -13.74
CA GLY A 248 -12.05 26.22 -12.64
C GLY A 248 -12.10 24.75 -12.23
N ILE A 249 -12.63 24.50 -11.02
CA ILE A 249 -12.67 23.17 -10.41
C ILE A 249 -14.09 22.84 -9.96
N ILE A 250 -14.51 21.62 -10.26
CA ILE A 250 -15.76 21.03 -9.79
C ILE A 250 -15.39 19.80 -8.96
N LEU A 251 -15.84 19.76 -7.70
CA LEU A 251 -15.61 18.64 -6.79
C LEU A 251 -16.93 17.97 -6.45
N LEU A 252 -17.02 16.67 -6.73
CA LEU A 252 -18.05 15.79 -6.16
C LEU A 252 -17.48 15.15 -4.90
N GLN A 253 -18.12 15.38 -3.76
CA GLN A 253 -17.66 14.97 -2.44
C GLN A 253 -18.34 13.68 -2.00
N ARG A 254 -17.58 12.82 -1.30
CA ARG A 254 -18.11 11.70 -0.51
C ARG A 254 -17.61 11.82 0.94
N PRO A 255 -18.25 12.66 1.77
CA PRO A 255 -17.79 12.98 3.13
C PRO A 255 -17.66 11.76 4.05
N GLU A 256 -18.45 10.72 3.81
CA GLU A 256 -18.50 9.48 4.59
C GLU A 256 -17.14 8.75 4.55
N THR A 257 -16.49 8.77 3.38
CA THR A 257 -15.16 8.18 3.18
C THR A 257 -14.04 9.17 3.50
N TRP A 258 -14.19 10.42 3.06
CA TRP A 258 -13.07 11.37 2.99
C TRP A 258 -13.07 12.43 4.10
N LYS A 259 -14.06 12.40 5.00
CA LYS A 259 -14.16 13.25 6.20
C LYS A 259 -13.96 14.75 5.92
N GLY A 260 -14.37 15.20 4.73
CA GLY A 260 -14.23 16.59 4.27
C GLY A 260 -12.81 17.04 3.89
N GLN A 261 -11.78 16.19 4.02
CA GLN A 261 -10.38 16.59 3.79
C GLN A 261 -10.08 16.96 2.34
N ILE A 262 -10.69 16.25 1.38
CA ILE A 262 -10.54 16.57 -0.06
C ILE A 262 -11.15 17.93 -0.38
N ALA A 263 -12.30 18.25 0.23
CA ALA A 263 -12.93 19.56 0.08
C ALA A 263 -12.06 20.68 0.67
N ALA A 264 -11.48 20.44 1.85
CA ALA A 264 -10.55 21.38 2.47
C ALA A 264 -9.30 21.61 1.60
N ALA A 265 -8.71 20.55 1.05
CA ALA A 265 -7.58 20.62 0.13
C ALA A 265 -7.91 21.42 -1.14
N CYS A 266 -9.04 21.14 -1.79
CA CYS A 266 -9.49 21.88 -2.95
C CYS A 266 -9.69 23.37 -2.63
N LYS A 267 -10.34 23.70 -1.50
CA LYS A 267 -10.53 25.10 -1.06
C LYS A 267 -9.21 25.83 -0.85
N ARG A 268 -8.24 25.20 -0.18
CA ARG A 268 -6.90 25.77 0.02
C ARG A 268 -6.18 26.03 -1.30
N ALA A 269 -6.18 25.05 -2.21
CA ALA A 269 -5.54 25.18 -3.51
C ALA A 269 -6.19 26.26 -4.39
N CYS A 270 -7.53 26.27 -4.46
CA CYS A 270 -8.27 27.25 -5.26
C CYS A 270 -8.08 28.67 -4.73
N ARG A 271 -8.10 28.87 -3.40
CA ARG A 271 -7.83 30.19 -2.81
C ARG A 271 -6.42 30.71 -3.15
N LYS A 272 -5.41 29.83 -3.19
CA LYS A 272 -4.03 30.20 -3.55
C LYS A 272 -3.88 30.56 -5.03
N LYS A 273 -4.71 29.99 -5.91
CA LYS A 273 -4.68 30.22 -7.36
C LYS A 273 -5.75 31.16 -7.90
N ASP A 274 -6.58 31.71 -7.02
CA ASP A 274 -7.76 32.51 -7.38
C ASP A 274 -8.68 31.79 -8.39
N LEU A 275 -8.96 30.50 -8.13
CA LEU A 275 -9.78 29.66 -9.01
C LEU A 275 -11.20 29.50 -8.47
N PRO A 276 -12.23 29.53 -9.34
CA PRO A 276 -13.58 29.18 -8.94
C PRO A 276 -13.68 27.69 -8.58
N LEU A 277 -14.31 27.41 -7.44
CA LEU A 277 -14.56 26.06 -6.94
C LEU A 277 -16.06 25.84 -6.73
N ALA A 278 -16.63 24.89 -7.45
CA ALA A 278 -17.98 24.39 -7.20
C ALA A 278 -17.91 23.03 -6.49
N THR A 279 -18.73 22.83 -5.45
CA THR A 279 -18.75 21.60 -4.68
C THR A 279 -20.14 20.99 -4.61
N PHE A 280 -20.26 19.70 -4.92
CA PHE A 280 -21.49 18.93 -4.88
C PHE A 280 -21.30 17.73 -3.96
N LYS A 281 -22.37 17.29 -3.29
CA LYS A 281 -22.37 16.03 -2.53
C LYS A 281 -22.92 14.92 -3.43
N MET A 282 -22.28 13.75 -3.40
CA MET A 282 -22.79 12.52 -4.01
C MET A 282 -23.57 11.68 -3.01
#